data_AF-A0AAV3NTK8-F1
#
_entry.id   AF-A0AAV3NTK8-F1
#
_cell.length_a   1.000
_cell.length_b   1.000
_cell.length_c   1.000
_cell.angle_alpha   90.00
_cell.angle_beta   90.00
_cell.angle_gamma   90.00
#
_symmetry.space_group_name_H-M   'P 1'
#
loop_
_entity.id
_entity.type
_entity.pdbx_description
1 polymer ?
#
loop_
_entity_poly.entity_id
_entity_poly.type
_entity_poly.pdbx_seq_one_letter_code
_entity_poly.pdbx_strand_id
1 'polypeptide(L)'
;MFPKIGITSSVSVVVVLIVSSLLSFATADRAERWKKFRTLKLVNREGPYLGLITTFSTEDNAFFQTGAFVPNSKSPYLDLSGRRFRIGKIMGKKVVYVSCGEGMVSKFIICCFCYCSI
;
A
#
# COMPACT_ATOMS: atom_id res chain seq x y z
N MET A 1 13.58 50.27 31.50
CA MET A 1 12.69 49.12 31.81
C MET A 1 11.91 48.84 30.52
N PHE A 2 12.43 47.95 29.66
CA PHE A 2 11.91 47.73 28.30
C PHE A 2 10.99 46.48 28.26
N PRO A 3 9.85 46.55 27.56
CA PRO A 3 8.81 45.52 27.63
C PRO A 3 9.19 44.28 26.80
N LYS A 4 9.50 43.17 27.47
CA LYS A 4 9.68 41.84 26.84
C LYS A 4 8.34 41.13 26.58
N ILE A 5 7.30 41.85 26.20
CA ILE A 5 5.93 41.29 26.06
C ILE A 5 5.60 40.85 24.62
N GLY A 6 6.33 41.33 23.60
CA GLY A 6 6.00 41.08 22.18
C GLY A 6 6.65 39.85 21.53
N ILE A 7 7.77 39.36 22.06
CA ILE A 7 8.56 38.29 21.42
C ILE A 7 8.04 36.89 21.83
N THR A 8 7.55 36.72 23.06
CA THR A 8 7.04 35.44 23.56
C THR A 8 5.74 35.01 22.89
N SER A 9 4.83 35.96 22.60
CA SER A 9 3.57 35.74 21.89
C SER A 9 3.80 35.15 20.49
N SER A 10 4.69 35.77 19.71
CA SER A 10 4.96 35.37 18.32
C SER A 10 5.60 33.97 18.24
N VAL A 11 6.50 33.64 19.17
CA VAL A 11 7.12 32.30 19.25
C VAL A 11 6.08 31.24 19.63
N SER A 12 5.19 31.52 20.58
CA SER A 12 4.12 30.59 20.95
C SER A 12 3.13 30.34 19.80
N VAL A 13 2.77 31.36 19.02
CA VAL A 13 1.90 31.20 17.84
C VAL A 13 2.57 30.33 16.79
N VAL A 14 3.85 30.57 16.49
CA VAL A 14 4.60 29.76 15.53
C VAL A 14 4.64 28.30 16.00
N VAL A 15 4.99 28.03 17.26
CA VAL A 15 5.02 26.67 17.83
C VAL A 15 3.66 25.97 17.73
N VAL A 16 2.56 26.67 18.03
CA VAL A 16 1.20 26.12 17.91
C VAL A 16 0.87 25.76 16.46
N LEU A 17 1.27 26.59 15.49
CA LEU A 17 1.06 26.29 14.07
C LEU A 17 1.83 25.04 13.63
N ILE A 18 3.10 24.88 14.05
CA ILE A 18 3.89 23.69 13.69
C ILE A 18 3.28 22.43 14.31
N VAL A 19 2.88 22.49 15.58
CA VAL A 19 2.24 21.37 16.27
C VAL A 19 0.90 21.01 15.59
N SER A 20 0.07 22.00 15.25
CA SER A 20 -1.21 21.76 14.55
C SER A 20 -1.03 21.11 13.18
N SER A 21 0.00 21.53 12.43
CA SER A 21 0.33 20.93 11.14
C SER A 21 0.76 19.48 11.31
N LEU A 22 1.65 19.18 12.25
CA LEU A 22 2.12 17.82 12.55
C LEU A 22 0.97 16.89 12.95
N LEU A 23 0.02 17.36 13.76
CA LEU A 23 -1.17 16.58 14.11
C LEU A 23 -2.07 16.30 12.89
N SER A 24 -2.20 17.27 11.98
CA SER A 24 -2.97 17.13 10.74
C SER A 24 -2.36 16.09 9.79
N PHE A 25 -1.04 16.09 9.64
CA PHE A 25 -0.33 15.06 8.86
C PHE A 25 -0.46 13.67 9.49
N ALA A 26 -0.30 13.54 10.81
CA ALA A 26 -0.38 12.25 11.50
C ALA A 26 -1.79 11.62 11.44
N THR A 27 -2.85 12.44 11.45
CA THR A 27 -4.24 11.96 11.35
C THR A 27 -4.61 11.54 9.94
N ALA A 28 -4.10 12.24 8.91
CA ALA A 28 -4.29 11.87 7.51
C ALA A 28 -3.66 10.50 7.19
N ASP A 29 -2.43 10.26 7.65
CA ASP A 29 -1.73 8.97 7.46
C ASP A 29 -2.50 7.81 8.11
N ARG A 30 -3.06 8.05 9.29
CA ARG A 30 -3.90 7.08 10.00
C ARG A 30 -5.19 6.76 9.22
N ALA A 31 -5.87 7.77 8.67
CA ALA A 31 -7.10 7.58 7.90
C ALA A 31 -6.87 6.74 6.62
N GLU A 32 -5.81 7.01 5.89
CA GLU A 32 -5.44 6.25 4.68
C GLU A 32 -5.02 4.82 5.01
N ARG A 33 -4.23 4.62 6.07
CA ARG A 33 -3.92 3.27 6.59
C ARG A 33 -5.17 2.48 6.95
N TRP A 34 -6.16 3.12 7.59
CA TRP A 34 -7.42 2.47 7.96
C TRP A 34 -8.29 2.09 6.74
N LYS A 35 -8.28 2.89 5.67
CA LYS A 35 -8.93 2.52 4.40
C LYS A 35 -8.24 1.31 3.76
N LYS A 36 -6.91 1.31 3.72
CA LYS A 36 -6.12 0.18 3.20
C LYS A 36 -6.37 -1.10 4.01
N PHE A 37 -6.40 -1.00 5.34
CA PHE A 37 -6.66 -2.14 6.22
C PHE A 37 -8.08 -2.69 6.06
N ARG A 38 -9.09 -1.83 5.88
CA ARG A 38 -10.46 -2.26 5.56
C ARG A 38 -10.55 -2.96 4.22
N THR A 39 -9.86 -2.44 3.21
CA THR A 39 -9.78 -3.07 1.89
C THR A 39 -9.10 -4.44 1.97
N LEU A 40 -8.00 -4.54 2.72
CA LEU A 40 -7.31 -5.82 2.96
C LEU A 40 -8.20 -6.82 3.70
N LYS A 41 -8.96 -6.38 4.71
CA LYS A 41 -9.89 -7.24 5.45
C LYS A 41 -11.09 -7.69 4.59
N LEU A 42 -11.54 -6.85 3.66
CA LEU A 42 -12.56 -7.19 2.67
C LEU A 42 -12.03 -8.22 1.67
N VAL A 43 -10.83 -8.00 1.15
CA VAL A 43 -10.14 -8.96 0.29
C VAL A 43 -9.98 -10.27 1.04
N ASN A 44 -9.39 -10.30 2.24
CA ASN A 44 -9.13 -11.53 3.00
C ASN A 44 -10.40 -12.32 3.38
N ARG A 45 -11.56 -11.66 3.53
CA ARG A 45 -12.86 -12.33 3.79
C ARG A 45 -13.46 -13.04 2.58
N GLU A 46 -12.96 -12.77 1.39
CA GLU A 46 -13.52 -13.29 0.14
C GLU A 46 -12.97 -14.67 -0.26
N GLY A 47 -12.10 -15.28 0.58
CA GLY A 47 -11.59 -16.65 0.42
C GLY A 47 -10.05 -16.71 0.31
N PRO A 48 -9.46 -17.91 0.23
CA PRO A 48 -8.01 -18.07 0.07
C PRO A 48 -7.57 -17.49 -1.27
N TYR A 49 -6.69 -16.49 -1.24
CA TYR A 49 -6.05 -15.96 -2.44
C TYR A 49 -4.75 -16.70 -2.66
N LEU A 50 -4.58 -17.26 -3.86
CA LEU A 50 -3.26 -17.69 -4.28
C LEU A 50 -2.42 -16.42 -4.52
N GLY A 51 -1.30 -16.26 -3.80
CA GLY A 51 -0.33 -15.22 -4.08
C GLY A 51 0.61 -15.70 -5.17
N LEU A 52 0.47 -15.20 -6.41
CA LEU A 52 1.43 -15.49 -7.48
C LEU A 52 2.50 -14.40 -7.49
N ILE A 53 3.72 -14.80 -7.15
CA ILE A 53 4.91 -13.94 -7.18
C ILE A 53 5.75 -14.37 -8.38
N THR A 54 5.88 -13.47 -9.32
CA THR A 54 6.76 -13.60 -10.47
C THR A 54 7.99 -12.73 -10.25
N THR A 55 9.14 -13.16 -10.75
CA THR A 55 10.39 -12.43 -10.54
C THR A 55 11.06 -11.92 -11.81
N PHE A 56 10.40 -12.13 -12.95
CA PHE A 56 10.96 -11.81 -14.25
C PHE A 56 9.90 -11.18 -15.17
N SER A 57 10.23 -10.00 -15.71
CA SER A 57 9.30 -9.17 -16.47
C SER A 57 8.86 -9.79 -17.80
N THR A 58 9.68 -10.66 -18.40
CA THR A 58 9.32 -11.33 -19.66
C THR A 58 8.33 -12.47 -19.43
N GLU A 59 8.43 -13.18 -18.31
CA GLU A 59 7.45 -14.19 -17.90
C GLU A 59 6.10 -13.55 -17.59
N ASP A 60 6.10 -12.35 -17.01
CA ASP A 60 4.89 -11.57 -16.75
C ASP A 60 4.15 -11.26 -18.04
N ASN A 61 4.88 -10.72 -19.01
CA ASN A 61 4.29 -10.33 -20.28
C ASN A 61 3.75 -11.55 -21.03
N ALA A 62 4.49 -12.66 -21.06
CA ALA A 62 4.03 -13.91 -21.64
C ALA A 62 2.78 -14.43 -20.91
N PHE A 63 2.77 -14.40 -19.58
CA PHE A 63 1.63 -14.82 -18.77
C PHE A 63 0.38 -13.98 -19.03
N PHE A 64 0.50 -12.65 -19.12
CA PHE A 64 -0.62 -11.79 -19.46
C PHE A 64 -1.09 -11.97 -20.92
N GLN A 65 -0.19 -12.28 -21.85
CA GLN A 65 -0.54 -12.58 -23.25
C GLN A 65 -1.36 -13.86 -23.41
N THR A 66 -1.20 -14.85 -22.52
CA THR A 66 -2.05 -16.06 -22.56
C THR A 66 -3.52 -15.80 -22.25
N GLY A 67 -3.87 -14.62 -21.69
CA GLY A 67 -5.25 -14.29 -21.31
C GLY A 67 -5.78 -15.10 -20.13
N ALA A 68 -4.94 -15.89 -19.45
CA ALA A 68 -5.34 -16.73 -18.31
C ALA A 68 -5.76 -15.90 -17.08
N PHE A 69 -5.33 -14.63 -17.00
CA PHE A 69 -5.64 -13.72 -15.91
C PHE A 69 -6.84 -12.83 -16.22
N VAL A 70 -7.93 -13.02 -15.49
CA VAL A 70 -9.13 -12.19 -15.57
C VAL A 70 -9.12 -11.18 -14.41
N PRO A 71 -8.94 -9.87 -14.65
CA PRO A 71 -8.93 -8.88 -13.58
C PRO A 71 -10.28 -8.79 -12.88
N ASN A 72 -10.27 -8.55 -11.57
CA ASN A 72 -11.51 -8.43 -10.79
C ASN A 72 -12.20 -7.07 -11.07
N SER A 73 -13.52 -7.09 -11.27
CA SER A 73 -14.31 -5.91 -11.66
C SER A 73 -14.41 -4.84 -10.57
N LYS A 74 -14.39 -5.22 -9.28
CA LYS A 74 -14.52 -4.28 -8.15
C LYS A 74 -13.23 -3.55 -7.80
N SER A 75 -12.10 -4.22 -7.88
CA SER A 75 -10.80 -3.69 -7.45
C SER A 75 -9.68 -4.40 -8.21
N PRO A 76 -9.36 -3.97 -9.44
CA PRO A 76 -8.35 -4.63 -10.27
C PRO A 76 -6.93 -4.46 -9.72
N TYR A 77 -6.70 -3.41 -8.92
CA TYR A 77 -5.40 -3.07 -8.35
C TYR A 77 -5.51 -2.72 -6.86
N LEU A 78 -4.49 -3.10 -6.11
CA LEU A 78 -4.31 -2.77 -4.70
C LEU A 78 -2.85 -2.34 -4.50
N ASP A 79 -2.62 -1.06 -4.18
CA ASP A 79 -1.28 -0.54 -3.96
C ASP A 79 -0.90 -0.63 -2.46
N LEU A 80 -0.01 -1.56 -2.11
CA LEU A 80 0.52 -1.77 -0.76
C LEU A 80 2.04 -1.59 -0.75
N SER A 81 2.58 -0.86 0.23
CA SER A 81 4.02 -0.64 0.38
C SER A 81 4.71 -0.10 -0.89
N GLY A 82 4.01 0.72 -1.67
CA GLY A 82 4.51 1.27 -2.95
C GLY A 82 4.54 0.26 -4.11
N ARG A 83 3.92 -0.91 -3.95
CA ARG A 83 3.84 -1.95 -4.98
C ARG A 83 2.40 -2.22 -5.38
N ARG A 84 2.19 -2.46 -6.67
CA ARG A 84 0.87 -2.69 -7.27
C ARG A 84 0.54 -4.18 -7.32
N PHE A 85 -0.38 -4.60 -6.47
CA PHE A 85 -0.94 -5.94 -6.47
C PHE A 85 -2.13 -5.97 -7.42
N ARG A 86 -2.11 -6.87 -8.40
CA ARG A 86 -3.21 -7.07 -9.37
C ARG A 86 -4.12 -8.17 -8.83
N ILE A 87 -5.38 -7.84 -8.57
CA ILE A 87 -6.35 -8.81 -8.05
C ILE A 87 -7.19 -9.32 -9.21
N GLY A 88 -7.25 -10.63 -9.36
CA GLY A 88 -7.99 -11.25 -10.43
C GLY A 88 -8.34 -12.71 -10.15
N LYS A 89 -8.70 -13.41 -11.23
CA LYS A 89 -8.94 -14.83 -11.23
C LYS A 89 -8.08 -15.49 -12.30
N ILE A 90 -7.50 -16.63 -11.95
CA ILE A 90 -6.84 -17.53 -12.89
C ILE A 90 -7.62 -18.84 -12.84
N MET A 91 -8.11 -19.33 -13.98
CA MET A 91 -8.84 -20.61 -14.06
C MET A 91 -10.00 -20.73 -13.04
N GLY A 92 -10.71 -19.62 -12.79
CA GLY A 92 -11.83 -19.57 -11.83
C GLY A 92 -11.44 -19.48 -10.35
N LYS A 93 -10.15 -19.55 -10.00
CA LYS A 93 -9.64 -19.36 -8.63
C LYS A 93 -9.22 -17.90 -8.44
N LYS A 94 -9.47 -17.34 -7.24
CA LYS A 94 -9.07 -15.97 -6.90
C LYS A 94 -7.56 -15.92 -6.65
N VAL A 95 -6.86 -15.01 -7.33
CA VAL A 95 -5.41 -14.88 -7.27
C VAL A 95 -5.05 -13.41 -7.11
N VAL A 96 -4.06 -13.15 -6.24
CA VAL A 96 -3.39 -11.86 -6.14
C VAL A 96 -2.03 -12.02 -6.80
N TYR A 97 -1.78 -11.22 -7.83
CA TYR A 97 -0.56 -11.23 -8.59
C TYR A 97 0.31 -10.01 -8.25
N VAL A 98 1.60 -10.22 -8.02
CA VAL A 98 2.55 -9.13 -7.77
C VAL A 98 3.83 -9.31 -8.56
N SER A 99 4.23 -8.29 -9.32
CA SER A 99 5.49 -8.26 -10.04
C SER A 99 6.64 -7.97 -9.08
N CYS A 100 7.51 -8.94 -8.91
CA CYS A 100 8.70 -8.81 -8.10
C CYS A 100 9.85 -8.30 -8.97
N GLY A 101 10.16 -7.01 -8.83
CA GLY A 101 11.24 -6.37 -9.60
C GLY A 101 12.59 -7.09 -9.46
N GLU A 102 13.51 -6.75 -10.34
CA GLU A 102 14.81 -7.41 -10.44
C GLU A 102 15.71 -7.03 -9.24
N GLY A 103 16.16 -8.05 -8.49
CA GLY A 103 17.04 -7.89 -7.32
C GLY A 103 16.64 -8.76 -6.13
N MET A 104 17.63 -9.44 -5.52
CA MET A 104 17.39 -10.39 -4.41
C MET A 104 16.70 -9.75 -3.21
N VAL A 105 17.02 -8.50 -2.86
CA VAL A 105 16.43 -7.79 -1.71
C VAL A 105 14.95 -7.47 -1.96
N SER A 106 14.60 -7.04 -3.18
CA SER A 106 13.20 -6.81 -3.57
C SER A 106 12.39 -8.12 -3.54
N LYS A 107 13.01 -9.21 -4.00
CA LYS A 107 12.44 -10.56 -3.92
C LYS A 107 12.16 -10.99 -2.50
N PHE A 108 13.13 -10.81 -1.62
CA PHE A 108 12.97 -11.12 -0.20
C PHE A 108 11.85 -10.30 0.47
N ILE A 109 11.85 -8.97 0.27
CA ILE A 109 10.85 -8.08 0.89
C ILE A 109 9.44 -8.40 0.40
N ILE A 110 9.22 -8.58 -0.91
CA ILE A 110 7.89 -8.95 -1.44
C ILE A 110 7.46 -10.30 -0.90
N CYS A 111 8.35 -11.29 -0.95
CA CYS A 111 8.00 -12.64 -0.54
C CYS A 111 7.62 -12.66 0.94
N CYS A 112 8.38 -11.96 1.78
CA CYS A 112 8.08 -11.80 3.20
C CYS A 112 6.77 -11.03 3.44
N PHE A 113 6.50 -9.97 2.67
CA PHE A 113 5.27 -9.19 2.80
C PHE A 113 4.02 -9.97 2.37
N CYS A 114 4.14 -10.79 1.31
CA CYS A 114 3.08 -11.66 0.83
C CYS A 114 2.82 -12.80 1.82
N TYR A 115 3.87 -13.43 2.35
CA TYR A 115 3.77 -14.49 3.36
C TYR A 115 3.19 -14.01 4.69
N CYS A 116 3.39 -12.74 5.05
CA CYS A 116 2.83 -12.15 6.27
C CYS A 116 1.40 -11.62 6.08
N SER A 117 0.95 -11.42 4.83
CA SER A 117 -0.40 -10.91 4.53
C SER A 117 -1.44 -11.99 4.21
N ILE A 118 -0.99 -13.22 3.93
CA ILE A 118 -1.81 -14.44 3.77
C ILE A 118 -1.95 -15.10 5.14
#